data_AF-A0A354XIH2-F1
#
_entry.id   AF-A0A354XIH2-F1
#
_cell.length_a   1.000
_cell.length_b   1.000
_cell.length_c   1.000
_cell.angle_alpha   90.00
_cell.angle_beta   90.00
_cell.angle_gamma   90.00
#
_symmetry.space_group_name_H-M   'P 1'
#
loop_
_entity.id
_entity.type
_entity.pdbx_description
1 polymer ?
#
loop_
_entity_poly.entity_id
_entity_poly.type
_entity_poly.pdbx_seq_one_letter_code
_entity_poly.pdbx_strand_id
1 'polypeptide(L)'
;EFPPEYAEMQRKNVSQRRRIALLRGAAMERAVNDVGAVFVQHEQALLSGTLSEDLLELCHPDLGWGVQSAKQLARERIFQNERKAKLEIGAYTTLGILLEAFIGAAHELHHTGQSSFKHQRVLALIGENTPLPSWTLYDSYRRMLDFIGGMTDHYAVDLAQEMGGRLRGD
;
A
#
# COMPACT_ATOMS: atom_id res chain seq x y z
N GLU A 1 -12.07 12.91 -26.14
CA GLU A 1 -13.51 12.89 -26.46
C GLU A 1 -14.13 11.59 -25.99
N PHE A 2 -15.46 11.53 -25.88
CA PHE A 2 -16.14 10.27 -25.56
C PHE A 2 -16.12 9.32 -26.76
N PRO A 3 -16.00 8.00 -26.55
CA PRO A 3 -16.16 7.03 -27.64
C PRO A 3 -17.53 7.20 -28.30
N PRO A 4 -17.62 7.13 -29.64
CA PRO A 4 -18.86 7.38 -30.37
C PRO A 4 -19.99 6.41 -29.95
N GLU A 5 -19.62 5.19 -29.53
CA GLU A 5 -20.56 4.17 -29.06
C GLU A 5 -21.21 4.54 -27.71
N TYR A 6 -20.61 5.46 -26.94
CA TYR A 6 -21.09 5.79 -25.61
C TYR A 6 -22.50 6.38 -25.63
N ALA A 7 -22.77 7.32 -26.55
CA ALA A 7 -24.09 7.95 -26.70
C ALA A 7 -25.15 6.94 -27.15
N GLU A 8 -24.78 5.98 -27.99
CA GLU A 8 -25.66 4.88 -28.39
C GLU A 8 -25.97 3.94 -27.22
N MET A 9 -24.95 3.57 -26.43
CA MET A 9 -25.13 2.74 -25.23
C MET A 9 -26.03 3.42 -24.19
N GLN A 10 -25.96 4.76 -24.07
CA GLN A 10 -26.88 5.51 -23.22
C GLN A 10 -28.32 5.43 -23.74
N ARG A 11 -28.55 5.66 -25.04
CA ARG A 11 -29.88 5.57 -25.67
C ARG A 11 -30.50 4.17 -25.56
N LYS A 12 -29.68 3.13 -25.69
CA LYS A 12 -30.08 1.72 -25.52
C LYS A 12 -30.22 1.28 -24.06
N ASN A 13 -30.08 2.21 -23.11
CA ASN A 13 -30.14 1.97 -21.66
C ASN A 13 -29.23 0.82 -21.19
N VAL A 14 -28.03 0.74 -21.78
CA VAL A 14 -27.04 -0.29 -21.43
C VAL A 14 -26.55 -0.07 -20.00
N SER A 15 -26.30 -1.16 -19.26
CA SER A 15 -25.90 -1.12 -17.86
C SER A 15 -24.71 -0.18 -17.61
N GLN A 16 -24.75 0.51 -16.46
CA GLN A 16 -23.68 1.45 -16.07
C GLN A 16 -22.31 0.79 -16.07
N ARG A 17 -22.22 -0.47 -15.62
CA ARG A 17 -20.98 -1.26 -15.62
C ARG A 17 -20.38 -1.39 -17.02
N ARG A 18 -21.18 -1.67 -18.04
CA ARG A 18 -20.71 -1.78 -19.44
C ARG A 18 -20.31 -0.42 -20.00
N ARG A 19 -21.06 0.64 -19.69
CA ARG A 19 -20.71 2.01 -20.08
C ARG A 19 -19.37 2.46 -19.47
N ILE A 20 -19.14 2.18 -18.19
CA ILE A 20 -17.85 2.45 -17.52
C ILE A 20 -16.72 1.61 -18.14
N ALA A 21 -16.98 0.35 -18.48
CA ALA A 21 -15.97 -0.49 -19.13
C ALA A 21 -15.52 0.08 -20.48
N LEU A 22 -16.45 0.60 -21.30
CA LEU A 22 -16.12 1.29 -22.55
C LEU A 22 -15.26 2.54 -22.30
N LEU A 23 -15.69 3.41 -21.39
CA LEU A 23 -14.94 4.63 -21.05
C LEU A 23 -13.52 4.32 -20.55
N ARG A 24 -13.39 3.29 -19.71
CA ARG A 24 -12.10 2.81 -19.22
C ARG A 24 -11.22 2.33 -20.36
N GLY A 25 -11.77 1.55 -21.29
CA GLY A 25 -11.03 1.07 -22.47
C GLY A 25 -10.43 2.23 -23.26
N ALA A 26 -11.26 3.22 -23.61
CA ALA A 26 -10.80 4.39 -24.37
C ALA A 26 -9.79 5.26 -23.61
N ALA A 27 -9.99 5.45 -22.30
CA ALA A 27 -9.04 6.19 -21.47
C ALA A 27 -7.68 5.47 -21.39
N MET A 28 -7.69 4.15 -21.22
CA MET A 28 -6.47 3.33 -21.18
C MET A 28 -5.76 3.31 -22.53
N GLU A 29 -6.49 3.14 -23.63
CA GLU A 29 -5.92 3.14 -24.98
C GLU A 29 -5.16 4.42 -25.27
N ARG A 30 -5.78 5.58 -24.98
CA ARG A 30 -5.11 6.87 -25.12
C ARG A 30 -3.89 6.98 -24.22
N ALA A 31 -4.03 6.66 -22.93
CA ALA A 31 -2.93 6.77 -21.98
C ALA A 31 -1.72 5.92 -22.37
N VAL A 32 -1.95 4.67 -22.78
CA VAL A 32 -0.88 3.74 -23.18
C VAL A 32 -0.17 4.22 -24.44
N ASN A 33 -0.91 4.70 -25.44
CA ASN A 33 -0.32 5.21 -26.68
C ASN A 33 0.51 6.48 -26.44
N ASP A 34 -0.03 7.44 -25.68
CA ASP A 34 0.65 8.70 -25.39
C ASP A 34 1.92 8.45 -24.54
N VAL A 35 1.82 7.65 -23.47
CA VAL A 35 2.97 7.28 -22.64
C VAL A 35 4.00 6.48 -23.42
N GLY A 36 3.57 5.57 -24.29
CA GLY A 36 4.47 4.80 -25.15
C GLY A 36 5.27 5.68 -26.11
N ALA A 37 4.63 6.69 -26.70
CA ALA A 37 5.32 7.66 -27.56
C ALA A 37 6.35 8.49 -26.78
N VAL A 38 5.98 9.00 -25.59
CA VAL A 38 6.89 9.74 -24.70
C VAL A 38 8.06 8.87 -24.25
N PHE A 39 7.82 7.59 -23.90
CA PHE A 39 8.88 6.67 -23.51
C PHE A 39 9.94 6.52 -24.61
N VAL A 40 9.51 6.32 -25.86
CA VAL A 40 10.44 6.22 -27.02
C VAL A 40 11.14 7.56 -27.29
N GLN A 41 10.42 8.68 -27.18
CA GLN A 41 11.00 10.01 -27.36
C GLN A 41 12.11 10.32 -26.35
N HIS A 42 11.98 9.83 -25.11
CA HIS A 42 12.92 10.07 -24.01
C HIS A 42 13.89 8.89 -23.76
N GLU A 43 14.05 7.96 -24.72
CA GLU A 43 14.87 6.74 -24.59
C GLU A 43 16.28 7.03 -24.05
N GLN A 44 16.98 8.02 -24.60
CA GLN A 44 18.35 8.32 -24.19
C GLN A 44 18.43 8.75 -22.71
N ALA A 45 17.51 9.61 -22.27
CA ALA A 45 17.44 10.07 -20.88
C ALA A 45 17.07 8.95 -19.90
N LEU A 46 16.22 8.01 -20.35
CA LEU A 46 15.88 6.80 -19.60
C LEU A 46 17.10 5.88 -19.46
N LEU A 47 17.82 5.61 -20.55
CA LEU A 47 19.01 4.75 -20.55
C LEU A 47 20.18 5.35 -19.76
N SER A 48 20.33 6.67 -19.77
CA SER A 48 21.33 7.37 -18.95
C SER A 48 20.92 7.55 -17.50
N GLY A 49 19.67 7.22 -17.13
CA GLY A 49 19.15 7.41 -15.77
C GLY A 49 19.01 8.88 -15.37
N THR A 50 18.83 9.79 -16.34
CA THR A 50 18.78 11.24 -16.12
C THR A 50 17.38 11.84 -16.26
N LEU A 51 16.37 11.03 -16.62
CA LEU A 51 14.98 11.48 -16.65
C LEU A 51 14.48 11.70 -15.22
N SER A 52 14.06 12.92 -14.88
CA SER A 52 13.61 13.28 -13.53
C SER A 52 12.09 13.35 -13.37
N GLU A 53 11.37 13.48 -14.48
CA GLU A 53 9.93 13.66 -14.54
C GLU A 53 9.18 12.32 -14.71
N ASP A 54 7.92 12.27 -14.27
CA ASP A 54 7.03 11.14 -14.56
C ASP A 54 6.62 11.16 -16.05
N LEU A 55 6.56 10.00 -16.70
CA LEU A 55 6.18 9.91 -18.11
C LEU A 55 4.78 10.49 -18.40
N LEU A 56 3.85 10.40 -17.45
CA LEU A 56 2.52 11.01 -17.56
C LEU A 56 2.57 12.54 -17.55
N GLU A 57 3.55 13.14 -16.87
CA GLU A 57 3.74 14.60 -16.83
C GLU A 57 4.36 15.15 -18.13
N LEU A 58 5.09 14.30 -18.85
CA LEU A 58 5.65 14.59 -20.17
C LEU A 58 4.64 14.36 -21.32
N CYS A 59 3.52 13.68 -21.04
CA CYS A 59 2.42 13.54 -21.99
C CYS A 59 1.64 14.86 -22.15
N HIS A 60 0.66 14.86 -23.06
CA HIS A 60 -0.25 16.01 -23.20
C HIS A 60 -0.94 16.33 -21.84
N PRO A 61 -0.99 17.61 -21.40
CA PRO A 61 -1.47 18.00 -20.07
C PRO A 61 -2.84 17.45 -19.67
N ASP A 62 -3.77 17.35 -20.63
CA ASP A 62 -5.09 16.74 -20.44
C ASP A 62 -5.06 15.36 -19.77
N LEU A 63 -4.06 14.52 -20.06
CA LEU A 63 -3.94 13.20 -19.46
C LEU A 63 -3.62 13.32 -17.96
N GLY A 64 -2.67 14.18 -17.62
CA GLY A 64 -2.35 14.54 -16.25
C GLY A 64 -3.57 15.12 -15.51
N TRP A 65 -4.28 16.08 -16.12
CA TRP A 65 -5.49 16.67 -15.53
C TRP A 65 -6.59 15.64 -15.28
N GLY A 66 -6.78 14.69 -16.21
CA GLY A 66 -7.75 13.60 -16.06
C GLY A 66 -7.40 12.68 -14.88
N VAL A 67 -6.13 12.28 -14.76
CA VAL A 67 -5.64 11.45 -13.64
C VAL A 67 -5.78 12.20 -12.31
N GLN A 68 -5.39 13.47 -12.25
CA GLN A 68 -5.50 14.28 -11.04
C GLN A 68 -6.96 14.48 -10.63
N SER A 69 -7.84 14.73 -11.59
CA SER A 69 -9.29 14.85 -11.35
C SER A 69 -9.89 13.54 -10.82
N ALA A 70 -9.47 12.39 -11.36
CA ALA A 70 -9.89 11.07 -10.87
C ALA A 70 -9.39 10.80 -9.44
N LYS A 71 -8.12 11.15 -9.13
CA LYS A 71 -7.55 11.05 -7.77
C LYS A 71 -8.29 11.94 -6.79
N GLN A 72 -8.59 13.19 -7.18
CA GLN A 72 -9.33 14.14 -6.35
C GLN A 72 -10.74 13.64 -6.05
N LEU A 73 -11.46 13.15 -7.07
CA LEU A 73 -12.79 12.58 -6.88
C LEU A 73 -12.76 11.36 -5.94
N ALA A 74 -11.76 10.48 -6.09
CA ALA A 74 -11.58 9.35 -5.18
C ALA A 74 -11.29 9.82 -3.75
N ARG A 75 -10.50 10.89 -3.58
CA ARG A 75 -10.23 11.49 -2.27
C ARG A 75 -11.50 11.98 -1.59
N GLU A 76 -12.31 12.74 -2.31
CA GLU A 76 -13.54 13.34 -1.78
C GLU A 76 -14.64 12.29 -1.51
N ARG A 77 -14.78 11.27 -2.37
CA ARG A 77 -15.93 10.35 -2.33
C ARG A 77 -15.64 9.01 -1.68
N ILE A 78 -14.38 8.55 -1.74
CA ILE A 78 -13.98 7.22 -1.26
C ILE A 78 -13.12 7.35 -0.02
N PHE A 79 -12.08 8.19 -0.07
CA PHE A 79 -11.11 8.27 1.03
C PHE A 79 -11.58 9.08 2.24
N GLN A 80 -12.43 10.09 2.04
CA GLN A 80 -13.06 10.83 3.14
C GLN A 80 -14.27 10.13 3.78
N ASN A 81 -14.58 8.90 3.35
CA ASN A 81 -15.71 8.16 3.93
C ASN A 81 -15.41 7.74 5.38
N GLU A 82 -16.36 7.95 6.29
CA GLU A 82 -16.24 7.60 7.71
C GLU A 82 -15.82 6.14 7.95
N ARG A 83 -16.29 5.21 7.11
CA ARG A 83 -15.91 3.80 7.20
C ARG A 83 -14.41 3.62 6.99
N LYS A 84 -13.80 4.37 6.06
CA LYS A 84 -12.37 4.32 5.82
C LYS A 84 -11.59 4.93 6.99
N ALA A 85 -12.03 6.08 7.51
CA ALA A 85 -11.39 6.70 8.67
C ALA A 85 -11.35 5.74 9.87
N LYS A 86 -12.45 5.02 10.16
CA LYS A 86 -12.48 4.00 11.22
C LYS A 86 -11.51 2.85 10.96
N LEU A 87 -11.38 2.39 9.71
CA LEU A 87 -10.42 1.36 9.33
C LEU A 87 -8.97 1.84 9.52
N GLU A 88 -8.66 3.07 9.13
CA GLU A 88 -7.32 3.66 9.29
C GLU A 88 -6.93 3.83 10.78
N ILE A 89 -7.87 4.26 11.63
CA ILE A 89 -7.65 4.34 13.09
C ILE A 89 -7.37 2.94 13.68
N GLY A 90 -8.14 1.93 13.24
CA GLY A 90 -7.93 0.54 13.62
C GLY A 90 -6.55 0.03 13.21
N ALA A 91 -6.16 0.26 11.95
CA ALA A 91 -4.86 -0.11 11.42
C ALA A 91 -3.70 0.56 12.18
N TYR A 92 -3.83 1.85 12.50
CA TYR A 92 -2.83 2.57 13.28
C TYR A 92 -2.64 1.96 14.68
N THR A 93 -3.75 1.62 15.35
CA THR A 93 -3.73 0.96 16.65
C THR A 93 -3.10 -0.43 16.57
N THR A 94 -3.47 -1.22 15.56
CA THR A 94 -2.91 -2.55 15.29
C THR A 94 -1.40 -2.49 15.10
N LEU A 95 -0.91 -1.58 14.25
CA LEU A 95 0.53 -1.41 14.03
C LEU A 95 1.25 -0.93 15.30
N GLY A 96 0.65 -0.04 16.08
CA GLY A 96 1.21 0.41 17.36
C GLY A 96 1.43 -0.74 18.35
N ILE A 97 0.44 -1.63 18.50
CA ILE A 97 0.55 -2.81 19.37
C ILE A 97 1.67 -3.75 18.91
N LEU A 98 1.73 -4.04 17.61
CA LEU A 98 2.76 -4.92 17.04
C LEU A 98 4.15 -4.31 17.20
N LEU A 99 4.32 -3.03 16.87
CA LEU A 99 5.59 -2.34 16.99
C LEU A 99 6.07 -2.32 18.44
N GLU A 100 5.22 -1.97 19.40
CA GLU A 100 5.58 -1.97 20.82
C GLU A 100 6.08 -3.35 21.29
N ALA A 101 5.38 -4.42 20.89
CA ALA A 101 5.75 -5.79 21.27
C ALA A 101 7.08 -6.24 20.64
N PHE A 102 7.20 -6.14 19.31
CA PHE A 102 8.35 -6.67 18.58
C PHE A 102 9.61 -5.80 18.75
N ILE A 103 9.47 -4.48 18.64
CA ILE A 103 10.59 -3.55 18.84
C ILE A 103 11.04 -3.58 20.30
N GLY A 104 10.09 -3.63 21.26
CA GLY A 104 10.40 -3.76 22.68
C GLY A 104 11.19 -5.05 22.99
N ALA A 105 10.80 -6.17 22.38
CA ALA A 105 11.49 -7.44 22.55
C ALA A 105 12.92 -7.43 21.96
N ALA A 106 13.08 -6.89 20.74
CA ALA A 106 14.39 -6.74 20.12
C ALA A 106 15.31 -5.79 20.91
N HIS A 107 14.75 -4.68 21.43
CA HIS A 107 15.49 -3.71 22.23
C HIS A 107 16.00 -4.31 23.55
N GLU A 108 15.15 -5.06 24.26
CA GLU A 108 15.53 -5.73 25.51
C GLU A 108 16.65 -6.75 25.25
N LEU A 109 16.50 -7.59 24.22
CA LEU A 109 17.50 -8.59 23.85
C LEU A 109 18.86 -7.96 23.54
N HIS A 110 18.87 -6.85 22.77
CA HIS A 110 20.10 -6.18 22.38
C HIS A 110 20.86 -5.58 23.58
N HIS A 111 20.16 -4.88 24.47
CA HIS A 111 20.81 -4.13 25.56
C HIS A 111 21.16 -4.99 26.78
N THR A 112 20.34 -6.01 27.07
CA THR A 112 20.53 -6.82 28.28
C THR A 112 21.17 -8.17 27.97
N GLY A 113 21.21 -8.58 26.70
CA GLY A 113 21.61 -9.92 26.29
C GLY A 113 20.62 -11.02 26.69
N GLN A 114 19.51 -10.64 27.32
CA GLN A 114 18.47 -11.53 27.82
C GLN A 114 17.10 -10.99 27.43
N SER A 115 16.07 -11.79 27.58
CA SER A 115 14.69 -11.34 27.36
C SER A 115 13.81 -11.86 28.47
N SER A 116 12.86 -11.04 28.90
CA SER A 116 11.78 -11.44 29.77
C SER A 116 10.99 -12.61 29.15
N PHE A 117 10.28 -13.38 29.97
CA PHE A 117 9.45 -14.49 29.48
C PHE A 117 8.49 -14.03 28.37
N LYS A 118 7.87 -12.86 28.53
CA LYS A 118 7.00 -12.25 27.51
C LYS A 118 7.76 -12.02 26.20
N HIS A 119 8.90 -11.33 26.24
CA HIS A 119 9.66 -11.01 25.03
C HIS A 119 10.28 -12.23 24.36
N GLN A 120 10.67 -13.26 25.12
CA GLN A 120 11.08 -14.54 24.53
C GLN A 120 9.95 -15.17 23.70
N ARG A 121 8.71 -15.13 24.19
CA ARG A 121 7.54 -15.64 23.44
C ARG A 121 7.25 -14.80 22.20
N VAL A 122 7.41 -13.47 22.27
CA VAL A 122 7.27 -12.58 21.11
C VAL A 122 8.32 -12.91 20.04
N LEU A 123 9.59 -12.99 20.44
CA LEU A 123 10.70 -13.31 19.55
C LEU A 123 10.52 -14.67 18.88
N ALA A 124 10.04 -15.67 19.62
CA ALA A 124 9.77 -17.01 19.08
C ALA A 124 8.76 -17.03 17.93
N LEU A 125 7.87 -16.03 17.80
CA LEU A 125 6.93 -15.91 16.68
C LEU A 125 7.63 -15.64 15.34
N ILE A 126 8.86 -15.12 15.37
CA ILE A 126 9.67 -14.84 14.18
C ILE A 126 10.35 -16.13 13.67
N GLY A 127 10.48 -17.14 14.53
CA GLY A 127 11.06 -18.44 14.19
C GLY A 127 12.56 -18.36 13.89
N GLU A 128 12.98 -18.97 12.79
CA GLU A 128 14.39 -19.09 12.38
C GLU A 128 15.08 -17.74 12.16
N ASN A 129 14.29 -16.69 11.99
CA ASN A 129 14.72 -15.34 11.68
C ASN A 129 14.80 -14.43 12.92
N THR A 130 14.73 -15.00 14.11
CA THR A 130 14.82 -14.27 15.38
C THR A 130 16.19 -13.57 15.52
N PRO A 131 16.24 -12.28 15.89
CA PRO A 131 17.50 -11.59 16.17
C PRO A 131 18.32 -12.28 17.24
N LEU A 132 19.65 -12.20 17.11
CA LEU A 132 20.58 -12.66 18.14
C LEU A 132 21.01 -11.48 19.02
N PRO A 133 21.40 -11.73 20.30
CA PRO A 133 21.96 -10.68 21.15
C PRO A 133 23.18 -9.96 20.54
N SER A 134 23.93 -10.65 19.68
CA SER A 134 25.11 -10.11 19.01
C SER A 134 24.80 -9.20 17.81
N TRP A 135 23.54 -9.13 17.36
CA TRP A 135 23.16 -8.28 16.25
C TRP A 135 23.19 -6.81 16.65
N THR A 136 23.44 -5.94 15.67
CA THR A 136 23.24 -4.51 15.88
C THR A 136 21.77 -4.21 16.14
N LEU A 137 21.48 -3.10 16.83
CA LEU A 137 20.10 -2.66 17.04
C LEU A 137 19.40 -2.40 15.69
N TYR A 138 20.12 -1.86 14.71
CA TYR A 138 19.62 -1.62 13.35
C TYR A 138 19.14 -2.92 12.70
N ASP A 139 19.96 -3.97 12.68
CA ASP A 139 19.60 -5.25 12.06
C ASP A 139 18.43 -5.92 12.77
N SER A 140 18.41 -5.82 14.10
CA SER A 140 17.33 -6.36 14.93
C SER A 140 16.01 -5.67 14.63
N TYR A 141 16.01 -4.33 14.55
CA TYR A 141 14.80 -3.55 14.22
C TYR A 141 14.36 -3.74 12.78
N ARG A 142 15.30 -3.77 11.83
CA ARG A 142 15.00 -4.08 10.43
C ARG A 142 14.30 -5.43 10.32
N ARG A 143 14.79 -6.44 11.05
CA ARG A 143 14.16 -7.75 11.10
C ARG A 143 12.74 -7.72 11.69
N MET A 144 12.49 -6.90 12.72
CA MET A 144 11.13 -6.73 13.24
C MET A 144 10.21 -6.08 12.20
N LEU A 145 10.71 -5.06 11.50
CA LEU A 145 9.96 -4.36 10.45
C LEU A 145 9.69 -5.26 9.25
N ASP A 146 10.64 -6.10 8.84
CA ASP A 146 10.45 -7.12 7.80
C ASP A 146 9.32 -8.09 8.19
N PHE A 147 9.30 -8.54 9.44
CA PHE A 147 8.26 -9.44 9.95
C PHE A 147 6.88 -8.76 9.96
N ILE A 148 6.77 -7.54 10.47
CA ILE A 148 5.51 -6.77 10.52
C ILE A 148 5.04 -6.40 9.11
N GLY A 149 5.96 -5.95 8.25
CA GLY A 149 5.66 -5.58 6.85
C GLY A 149 5.30 -6.77 5.96
N GLY A 150 5.71 -7.99 6.34
CA GLY A 150 5.32 -9.23 5.67
C GLY A 150 3.94 -9.76 6.05
N MET A 151 3.26 -9.15 7.03
CA MET A 151 1.94 -9.60 7.48
C MET A 151 0.83 -9.22 6.48
N THR A 152 -0.19 -10.07 6.39
CA THR A 152 -1.47 -9.66 5.80
C THR A 152 -2.30 -8.88 6.83
N ASP A 153 -3.23 -8.04 6.38
CA ASP A 153 -4.11 -7.28 7.27
C ASP A 153 -4.83 -8.16 8.31
N HIS A 154 -5.34 -9.32 7.87
CA HIS A 154 -6.08 -10.23 8.76
C HIS A 154 -5.15 -10.80 9.84
N TYR A 155 -3.95 -11.22 9.46
CA TYR A 155 -2.96 -11.75 10.40
C TYR A 155 -2.48 -10.68 11.39
N ALA A 156 -2.20 -9.45 10.91
CA ALA A 156 -1.78 -8.34 11.75
C ALA A 156 -2.84 -7.99 12.80
N VAL A 157 -4.12 -7.93 12.39
CA VAL A 157 -5.25 -7.65 13.30
C VAL A 157 -5.41 -8.76 14.33
N ASP A 158 -5.42 -10.02 13.91
CA ASP A 158 -5.58 -11.17 14.81
C ASP A 158 -4.45 -11.20 15.85
N LEU A 159 -3.19 -11.08 15.40
CA LEU A 159 -2.03 -11.10 16.28
C LEU A 159 -2.02 -9.92 17.27
N ALA A 160 -2.37 -8.71 16.82
CA ALA A 160 -2.46 -7.56 17.69
C ALA A 160 -3.56 -7.70 18.75
N GLN A 161 -4.70 -8.33 18.42
CA GLN A 161 -5.77 -8.59 19.39
C GLN A 161 -5.34 -9.60 20.45
N GLU A 162 -4.69 -10.69 20.04
CA GLU A 162 -4.15 -11.71 20.95
C GLU A 162 -3.10 -11.11 21.88
N MET A 163 -2.17 -10.29 21.34
CA MET A 163 -1.17 -9.57 22.14
C MET A 163 -1.78 -8.51 23.06
N GLY A 164 -2.87 -7.88 22.64
CA GLY A 164 -3.64 -6.90 23.42
C GLY A 164 -4.53 -7.52 24.50
N GLY A 165 -4.50 -8.85 24.68
CA GLY A 165 -5.26 -9.54 25.72
C GLY A 165 -6.72 -9.82 25.36
N ARG A 166 -7.16 -9.58 24.12
CA ARG A 166 -8.43 -10.10 23.62
C ARG A 166 -8.23 -11.53 23.17
N LEU A 167 -8.44 -12.46 24.09
CA LEU A 167 -8.53 -13.87 23.77
C LEU A 167 -9.81 -14.08 22.95
N ARG A 168 -9.72 -14.79 21.82
CA ARG A 168 -10.92 -15.30 21.14
C ARG A 168 -11.69 -16.14 22.16
N GLY A 169 -12.87 -15.67 22.55
CA GLY A 169 -13.86 -16.56 23.15
C GLY A 169 -14.34 -17.49 22.05
N ASP A 170 -14.27 -18.80 22.30
CA ASP A 170 -14.97 -19.81 21.50
C ASP A 170 -16.47 -19.51 21.40
#